data_AF-A0A6I7MWK2-F1
#
_entry.id   AF-A0A6I7MWK2-F1
#
_cell.length_a   1.000
_cell.length_b   1.000
_cell.length_c   1.000
_cell.angle_alpha   90.00
_cell.angle_beta   90.00
_cell.angle_gamma   90.00
#
_symmetry.space_group_name_H-M   'P 1'
#
loop_
_entity.id
_entity.type
_entity.pdbx_description
1 polymer ?
#
loop_
_entity_poly.entity_id
_entity_poly.type
_entity_poly.pdbx_seq_one_letter_code
_entity_poly.pdbx_strand_id
1 'polypeptide(L)'
;MFVRKNKIKSGSVSIQIVQKITRTNKIIKTIGIAHTTREEELLILLKNNQIKREKGLSSLFVEHDDLMLKAFCSSHHCFNLSLLVRLRTIMLIFERKY
;
A
#
# COMPACT_ATOMS: atom_id res chain seq x y z
N MET A 1 2.02 13.76 -8.44
CA MET A 1 2.88 12.56 -8.36
C MET A 1 2.11 11.35 -8.88
N PHE A 2 2.75 10.47 -9.66
CA PHE A 2 2.15 9.28 -10.25
C PHE A 2 3.14 8.10 -10.33
N VAL A 3 2.63 6.90 -10.65
CA VAL A 3 3.41 5.67 -10.85
C VAL A 3 3.85 5.51 -12.27
N ARG A 4 5.18 5.38 -12.43
CA ARG A 4 5.81 4.99 -13.67
C ARG A 4 6.39 3.58 -13.48
N LYS A 5 6.08 2.71 -14.44
CA LYS A 5 6.70 1.40 -14.62
C LYS A 5 7.76 1.55 -15.69
N ASN A 6 8.99 1.15 -15.39
CA ASN A 6 10.10 1.21 -16.34
C ASN A 6 10.66 -0.20 -16.55
N LYS A 7 10.34 -0.80 -17.70
CA LYS A 7 10.85 -2.13 -18.07
C LYS A 7 12.32 -2.03 -18.46
N ILE A 8 13.14 -2.92 -17.90
CA ILE A 8 14.58 -2.99 -18.13
C ILE A 8 14.86 -4.11 -19.15
N LYS A 9 16.00 -4.04 -19.85
CA LYS A 9 16.44 -5.05 -20.83
C LYS A 9 16.54 -6.47 -20.25
N SER A 10 16.77 -6.62 -18.95
CA SER A 10 16.83 -7.91 -18.24
C SER A 10 15.47 -8.58 -18.02
N GLY A 11 14.37 -7.94 -18.42
CA GLY A 11 13.00 -8.41 -18.18
C GLY A 11 12.37 -7.92 -16.87
N SER A 12 13.16 -7.32 -15.98
CA SER A 12 12.67 -6.76 -14.72
C SER A 12 11.98 -5.40 -14.91
N VAL A 13 11.11 -5.02 -13.97
CA VAL A 13 10.38 -3.75 -14.01
C VAL A 13 10.73 -2.90 -12.80
N SER A 14 11.33 -1.73 -13.03
CA SER A 14 11.54 -0.73 -11.98
C SER A 14 10.28 0.10 -11.76
N ILE A 15 9.84 0.18 -10.50
CA ILE A 15 8.66 0.96 -10.10
C ILE A 15 9.11 2.27 -9.45
N GLN A 16 8.69 3.39 -10.06
CA GLN A 16 9.19 4.72 -9.72
C GLN A 16 8.06 5.68 -9.34
N ILE A 17 8.40 6.63 -8.48
CA ILE A 17 7.58 7.79 -8.15
C ILE A 17 8.08 8.97 -8.97
N VAL A 18 7.18 9.49 -9.81
CA VAL A 18 7.46 10.63 -10.67
C VAL A 18 6.55 11.79 -10.27
N GLN A 19 7.14 12.97 -10.18
CA GLN A 19 6.42 14.23 -10.01
C GLN A 19 6.52 15.03 -11.29
N LYS A 20 5.36 15.47 -11.76
CA LYS A 20 5.29 16.46 -12.81
C LYS A 20 5.59 17.82 -12.19
N ILE A 21 6.67 18.46 -12.64
CA ILE A 21 7.06 19.81 -12.24
C ILE A 21 6.98 20.62 -13.53
N THR A 22 5.99 21.51 -13.60
CA THR A 22 5.65 22.27 -14.81
C THR A 22 5.48 21.35 -16.04
N ARG A 23 6.43 21.39 -16.98
CA ARG A 23 6.45 20.60 -18.22
C ARG A 23 7.36 19.37 -18.14
N THR A 24 8.15 19.21 -17.09
CA THR A 24 9.09 18.09 -16.95
C THR A 24 8.61 17.08 -15.92
N ASN A 25 9.10 15.85 -16.08
CA ASN A 25 8.83 14.75 -15.16
C ASN A 25 10.11 14.46 -14.37
N LYS A 26 10.10 14.75 -13.07
CA LYS A 26 11.21 14.47 -12.16
C LYS A 26 10.95 13.15 -11.44
N ILE A 27 11.93 12.26 -11.44
CA ILE A 27 11.91 11.05 -10.60
C ILE A 27 12.22 11.48 -9.17
N ILE A 28 11.30 11.24 -8.26
CA ILE A 28 11.51 11.51 -6.83
C ILE A 28 12.25 10.35 -6.18
N LYS A 29 11.73 9.13 -6.40
CA LYS A 29 12.22 7.94 -5.72
C LYS A 29 11.94 6.69 -6.55
N THR A 30 12.89 5.77 -6.55
CA THR A 30 12.67 4.39 -7.01
C THR A 30 12.31 3.55 -5.80
N ILE A 31 11.19 2.82 -5.86
CA ILE A 31 10.71 2.00 -4.75
C ILE A 31 11.41 0.63 -4.76
N GLY A 32 11.58 0.07 -5.95
CA GLY A 32 12.19 -1.24 -6.11
C GLY A 32 12.13 -1.71 -7.56
N ILE A 33 12.63 -2.93 -7.74
CA ILE A 33 12.64 -3.67 -9.00
C ILE A 33 11.82 -4.93 -8.77
N ALA A 34 10.87 -5.19 -9.65
CA ALA A 34 10.08 -6.43 -9.67
C ALA A 34 10.62 -7.36 -10.77
N HIS A 35 10.68 -8.65 -10.46
CA HIS A 35 10.97 -9.70 -11.42
C HIS A 35 9.70 -10.46 -11.81
N THR A 36 8.68 -10.44 -10.94
CA THR A 36 7.39 -11.10 -11.16
C THR A 36 6.23 -10.10 -11.17
N THR A 37 5.11 -10.49 -11.77
CA THR A 37 3.86 -9.70 -11.78
C THR A 37 3.32 -9.46 -10.37
N ARG A 38 3.44 -10.46 -9.48
CA ARG A 38 2.98 -10.37 -8.09
C ARG A 38 3.77 -9.35 -7.28
N GLU A 39 5.10 -9.33 -7.45
CA GLU A 39 5.95 -8.31 -6.82
C GLU A 39 5.63 -6.91 -7.34
N GLU A 40 5.38 -6.79 -8.65
CA GLU A 40 4.98 -5.53 -9.26
C GLU A 40 3.70 -4.97 -8.64
N GLU A 41 2.66 -5.80 -8.48
CA GLU A 41 1.41 -5.41 -7.84
C GLU A 41 1.61 -4.96 -6.38
N LEU A 42 2.42 -5.70 -5.62
CA LEU A 42 2.75 -5.37 -4.24
C LEU A 42 3.48 -4.01 -4.15
N LEU A 43 4.46 -3.77 -5.02
CA LEU A 43 5.20 -2.50 -5.06
C LEU A 43 4.28 -1.33 -5.44
N ILE A 44 3.33 -1.54 -6.35
CA ILE A 44 2.33 -0.52 -6.71
C ILE A 44 1.44 -0.19 -5.52
N LEU A 45 0.99 -1.21 -4.77
CA LEU A 45 0.14 -1.03 -3.59
C LEU A 45 0.86 -0.22 -2.50
N LEU A 46 2.08 -0.64 -2.13
CA LEU A 46 2.91 0.06 -1.14
C LEU A 46 3.10 1.52 -1.53
N LYS A 47 3.38 1.75 -2.81
CA LYS A 47 3.62 3.09 -3.32
C LYS A 47 2.36 3.97 -3.31
N ASN A 48 1.20 3.42 -3.65
CA ASN A 48 -0.05 4.19 -3.62
C ASN A 48 -0.34 4.70 -2.20
N ASN A 49 -0.08 3.88 -1.18
CA ASN A 49 -0.19 4.30 0.21
C ASN A 49 0.83 5.39 0.56
N GLN A 50 2.07 5.27 0.10
CA GLN A 50 3.08 6.30 0.32
C GLN A 50 2.69 7.64 -0.34
N ILE A 51 2.19 7.64 -1.58
CA ILE A 51 1.70 8.86 -2.25
C ILE A 51 0.56 9.50 -1.48
N LYS A 52 -0.36 8.70 -0.93
CA LYS A 52 -1.48 9.22 -0.11
C LYS A 52 -0.96 9.93 1.14
N ARG A 53 -0.01 9.33 1.85
CA ARG A 53 0.66 9.93 3.02
C ARG A 53 1.37 11.23 2.67
N GLU A 54 2.17 11.23 1.61
CA GLU A 54 2.93 12.42 1.16
C GLU A 54 2.01 13.56 0.68
N LYS A 55 0.82 13.24 0.16
CA LYS A 55 -0.20 14.23 -0.20
C LYS A 55 -1.02 14.74 1.00
N GLY A 56 -0.76 14.25 2.21
CA GLY A 56 -1.58 14.56 3.39
C GLY A 56 -3.00 14.01 3.31
N LEU A 57 -3.25 13.04 2.42
CA LEU A 57 -4.53 12.37 2.22
C LEU A 57 -4.63 11.06 3.03
N SER A 58 -3.66 10.78 3.90
CA SER A 58 -3.83 9.75 4.92
C SER A 58 -4.87 10.24 5.92
N SER A 59 -6.06 9.64 5.89
CA SER A 59 -7.04 9.82 6.95
C SER A 59 -6.39 9.42 8.28
N LEU A 60 -6.32 10.36 9.23
CA LEU A 60 -5.76 10.14 10.59
C LEU A 60 -6.25 8.83 11.23
N PHE A 61 -7.50 8.46 10.95
CA PHE A 61 -8.16 7.27 11.46
C PHE A 61 -7.52 5.94 11.01
N VAL A 62 -7.00 5.87 9.77
CA VAL A 62 -6.33 4.64 9.28
C VAL A 62 -4.98 4.45 9.94
N GLU A 63 -4.27 5.54 10.28
CA GLU A 63 -2.99 5.44 10.99
C GLU A 63 -3.18 5.05 12.47
N HIS A 64 -4.23 5.54 13.13
CA HIS A 64 -4.53 5.12 14.51
C HIS A 64 -4.90 3.63 14.58
N ASP A 65 -5.76 3.15 13.67
CA ASP A 65 -6.12 1.74 13.60
C ASP A 65 -4.90 0.86 13.25
N ASP A 66 -4.05 1.29 12.31
CA ASP A 66 -2.82 0.57 11.96
C ASP A 66 -1.82 0.51 13.12
N LEU A 67 -1.72 1.58 13.92
CA LEU A 67 -0.87 1.63 15.11
C LEU A 67 -1.40 0.73 16.22
N MET A 68 -2.71 0.74 16.47
CA MET A 68 -3.36 -0.14 17.45
C MET A 68 -3.24 -1.60 17.03
N LEU A 69 -3.45 -1.91 15.75
CA LEU A 69 -3.25 -3.25 15.21
C LEU A 69 -1.79 -3.69 15.31
N LYS A 70 -0.83 -2.81 15.03
CA LYS A 70 0.60 -3.12 15.21
C LYS A 70 0.97 -3.35 16.67
N ALA A 71 0.53 -2.49 17.58
CA ALA A 71 0.78 -2.64 19.01
C ALA A 71 0.20 -3.97 19.54
N PHE A 72 -1.02 -4.31 19.11
CA PHE A 72 -1.65 -5.57 19.45
C PHE A 72 -0.91 -6.78 18.84
N CYS A 73 -0.55 -6.72 17.56
CA CYS A 73 0.11 -7.78 16.79
C CYS A 73 1.59 -7.99 17.23
N SER A 74 2.24 -6.97 17.78
CA SER A 74 3.56 -7.08 18.42
C SER A 74 3.50 -7.76 19.79
N SER A 75 2.38 -7.63 20.51
CA SER A 75 2.18 -8.28 21.81
C SER A 75 1.81 -9.77 21.69
N HIS A 76 1.18 -10.17 20.59
CA HIS A 76 0.70 -11.53 20.36
C HIS A 76 1.09 -11.99 18.96
N HIS A 77 2.09 -12.88 18.88
CA HIS A 77 2.63 -13.51 17.68
C HIS A 77 1.54 -13.72 16.59
N CYS A 78 1.59 -12.90 15.54
CA CYS A 78 0.40 -12.61 14.73
C CYS A 78 0.14 -13.70 13.69
N PHE A 79 -0.71 -14.66 14.03
CA PHE A 79 -1.18 -15.70 13.11
C PHE A 79 -2.37 -15.15 12.30
N ASN A 80 -2.17 -15.04 10.97
CA ASN A 80 -3.19 -14.86 9.93
C ASN A 80 -4.17 -13.67 10.04
N LEU A 81 -3.74 -12.52 9.52
CA LEU A 81 -4.54 -11.32 9.22
C LEU A 81 -5.80 -11.60 8.37
N SER A 82 -5.88 -12.75 7.69
CA SER A 82 -7.00 -13.16 6.84
C SER A 82 -8.29 -13.53 7.60
N LEU A 83 -8.17 -13.98 8.86
CA LEU A 83 -9.30 -14.40 9.70
C LEU A 83 -10.05 -13.20 10.29
N LEU A 84 -9.32 -12.14 10.65
CA LEU A 84 -9.89 -10.96 11.31
C LEU A 84 -10.72 -10.09 10.34
N VAL A 85 -10.32 -10.02 9.07
CA VAL A 85 -11.11 -9.36 8.00
C VAL A 85 -12.40 -10.14 7.73
N ARG A 86 -12.35 -11.48 7.77
CA ARG A 86 -13.55 -12.33 7.61
C ARG A 86 -14.55 -12.15 8.75
N LEU A 87 -14.08 -12.10 10.00
CA LEU A 87 -14.94 -11.90 11.17
C LEU A 87 -15.63 -10.52 11.17
N ARG A 88 -14.91 -9.46 10.78
CA ARG A 88 -15.48 -8.11 10.69
C ARG A 88 -16.55 -7.97 9.60
N THR A 89 -16.38 -8.70 8.49
CA THR A 89 -17.38 -8.71 7.41
C THR A 89 -18.66 -9.44 7.84
N ILE A 90 -18.54 -10.53 8.60
CA ILE A 90 -19.67 -11.27 9.15
C ILE A 90 -20.41 -10.43 10.21
N MET A 91 -19.70 -9.71 11.09
CA MET A 91 -20.31 -8.81 12.06
C MET A 91 -21.13 -7.69 11.40
N LEU A 92 -20.62 -7.07 10.33
CA LEU A 92 -21.34 -6.01 9.60
C LEU A 92 -22.61 -6.53 8.90
N ILE A 93 -22.62 -7.79 8.48
CA ILE A 93 -23.82 -8.43 7.92
C ILE A 93 -24.87 -8.67 9.02
N PHE A 94 -24.43 -8.95 10.25
CA PHE A 94 -25.33 -9.20 11.39
C PHE A 94 -25.95 -7.90 11.93
N GLU A 95 -25.19 -6.79 11.99
CA GLU A 95 -25.72 -5.48 12.41
C GLU A 95 -26.70 -4.85 11.41
N ARG A 96 -26.65 -5.25 10.13
CA ARG A 96 -27.59 -4.75 9.10
C ARG A 96 -28.93 -5.48 9.10
N LYS A 97 -29.10 -6.52 9.92
CA LYS A 97 -30.24 -7.43 9.89
C LYS A 97 -31.15 -7.35 11.14
N TYR A 98 -30.85 -6.46 12.08
CA TYR A 98 -31.68 -6.12 13.23
C TYR A 98 -31.95 -4.62 13.28
#